data_AF-F0WBW0-F1
#
_entry.id   AF-F0WBW0-F1
#
_cell.length_a   1.000
_cell.length_b   1.000
_cell.length_c   1.000
_cell.angle_alpha   90.00
_cell.angle_beta   90.00
_cell.angle_gamma   90.00
#
_symmetry.space_group_name_H-M   'P 1'
#
loop_
_entity.id
_entity.type
_entity.pdbx_description
1 polymer ?
#
loop_
_entity_poly.entity_id
_entity_poly.type
_entity_poly.pdbx_seq_one_letter_code
_entity_poly.pdbx_strand_id
1 'polypeptide(L)'
;MASARAARYEGTAKDEEMDALSVKLKDNLRMNIRYMADYEVLSEAWIDMAKQVERIGEITEMERKLPKAKGVTVWECEEVALRYILEDGKLNLCLRNLIAYNNLLRAVGSRTQEMSPEMLQAMHQFEKGMGLALKNAWLHAEAVHITDLPQLVEYVHSVLRFAVQNPNILRKKEVEFCQETSVIYYLFGMTKQLESMDESRLIPLLVEKRIFQLLIKHLLLQSHLLQEDVVLAALDTLSSICGTEHFQSHPEEYLDSDDHASALWQIRDAILSKYVQDVDYRRRFRPLLDRIQLTRQ
;
A
#
# COMPACT_ATOMS: atom_id res chain seq x y z
N MET A 1 -28.84 50.47 -2.18
CA MET A 1 -27.81 49.99 -3.13
C MET A 1 -26.42 49.70 -2.52
N ALA A 2 -26.07 50.21 -1.33
CA ALA A 2 -24.75 49.97 -0.72
C ALA A 2 -24.55 48.54 -0.13
N SER A 3 -25.63 47.89 0.32
CA SER A 3 -25.57 46.56 0.98
C SER A 3 -25.23 45.40 0.03
N ALA A 4 -25.64 45.45 -1.25
CA ALA A 4 -25.34 44.40 -2.23
C ALA A 4 -23.89 44.43 -2.76
N ARG A 5 -23.23 45.60 -2.71
CA ARG A 5 -21.80 45.74 -3.05
C ARG A 5 -20.91 45.31 -1.89
N ALA A 6 -21.25 45.67 -0.65
CA ALA A 6 -20.50 45.24 0.54
C ALA A 6 -20.52 43.71 0.71
N ALA A 7 -21.69 43.07 0.53
CA ALA A 7 -21.81 41.61 0.60
C ALA A 7 -21.04 40.87 -0.53
N ARG A 8 -20.89 41.48 -1.71
CA ARG A 8 -20.05 40.93 -2.79
C ARG A 8 -18.56 41.03 -2.48
N TYR A 9 -18.11 42.15 -1.91
CA TYR A 9 -16.72 42.35 -1.50
C TYR A 9 -16.31 41.45 -0.32
N GLU A 10 -17.20 41.23 0.65
CA GLU A 10 -16.97 40.29 1.77
C GLU A 10 -16.94 38.83 1.32
N GLY A 11 -17.72 38.46 0.30
CA GLY A 11 -17.64 37.15 -0.34
C GLY A 11 -16.31 36.94 -1.05
N THR A 12 -15.91 37.87 -1.92
CA THR A 12 -14.63 37.78 -2.64
C THR A 12 -13.40 37.85 -1.72
N ALA A 13 -13.43 38.65 -0.65
CA ALA A 13 -12.31 38.74 0.28
C ALA A 13 -12.13 37.47 1.13
N LYS A 14 -13.24 36.81 1.52
CA LYS A 14 -13.19 35.51 2.21
C LYS A 14 -12.74 34.39 1.29
N ASP A 15 -13.18 34.42 0.02
CA ASP A 15 -12.74 33.46 -0.99
C ASP A 15 -11.25 33.64 -1.30
N GLU A 16 -10.75 34.88 -1.42
CA GLU A 16 -9.33 35.18 -1.60
C GLU A 16 -8.47 34.77 -0.38
N GLU A 17 -8.97 34.96 0.85
CA GLU A 17 -8.27 34.53 2.07
C GLU A 17 -8.24 33.00 2.19
N MET A 18 -9.33 32.31 1.81
CA MET A 18 -9.37 30.85 1.72
C MET A 18 -8.43 30.31 0.65
N ASP A 19 -8.39 30.93 -0.52
CA ASP A 19 -7.50 30.55 -1.62
C ASP A 19 -6.04 30.78 -1.23
N ALA A 20 -5.72 31.89 -0.56
CA ALA A 20 -4.39 32.15 -0.03
C ALA A 20 -3.97 31.13 1.04
N LEU A 21 -4.90 30.71 1.91
CA LEU A 21 -4.65 29.68 2.92
C LEU A 21 -4.42 28.31 2.26
N SER A 22 -5.21 27.97 1.24
CA SER A 22 -5.08 26.76 0.43
C SER A 22 -3.73 26.70 -0.29
N VAL A 23 -3.31 27.81 -0.91
CA VAL A 23 -1.99 27.93 -1.54
C VAL A 23 -0.86 27.75 -0.51
N LYS A 24 -0.95 28.40 0.64
CA LYS A 24 0.06 28.29 1.71
C LYS A 24 0.15 26.87 2.28
N LEU A 25 -0.97 26.15 2.39
CA LEU A 25 -1.00 24.75 2.79
C LEU A 25 -0.33 23.85 1.74
N LYS A 26 -0.57 24.11 0.44
CA LYS A 26 0.08 23.39 -0.67
C LYS A 26 1.58 23.67 -0.76
N ASP A 27 2.01 24.90 -0.55
CA ASP A 27 3.44 25.25 -0.54
C ASP A 27 4.17 24.59 0.64
N ASN A 28 3.54 24.60 1.83
CA ASN A 28 4.06 23.90 2.99
C ASN A 28 4.19 22.39 2.73
N LEU A 29 3.19 21.79 2.06
CA LEU A 29 3.23 20.38 1.66
C LEU A 29 4.40 20.09 0.71
N ARG A 30 4.61 20.89 -0.34
CA ARG A 30 5.73 20.69 -1.26
C ARG A 30 7.09 20.85 -0.57
N MET A 31 7.20 21.81 0.35
CA MET A 31 8.41 21.97 1.16
C MET A 31 8.71 20.73 2.01
N ASN A 32 7.68 20.15 2.65
CA ASN A 32 7.82 18.92 3.42
C ASN A 32 8.28 17.74 2.53
N ILE A 33 7.73 17.63 1.31
CA ILE A 33 8.13 16.60 0.35
C ILE A 33 9.59 16.78 -0.10
N ARG A 34 10.03 18.03 -0.32
CA ARG A 34 11.41 18.35 -0.69
C ARG A 34 12.40 18.02 0.42
N TYR A 35 11.99 18.23 1.67
CA TYR A 35 12.79 17.93 2.86
C TYR A 35 13.08 16.43 3.03
N MET A 36 12.23 15.55 2.49
CA MET A 36 12.50 14.11 2.52
C MET A 36 13.83 13.78 1.85
N ALA A 37 14.70 13.08 2.58
CA ALA A 37 16.01 12.65 2.11
C ALA A 37 16.35 11.27 2.70
N ASP A 38 17.53 10.76 2.36
CA ASP A 38 18.06 9.49 2.85
C ASP A 38 18.83 9.74 4.15
N TYR A 39 18.08 10.03 5.22
CA TYR A 39 18.64 10.26 6.55
C TYR A 39 18.86 8.93 7.27
N GLU A 40 19.91 8.85 8.08
CA GLU A 40 20.13 7.69 8.96
C GLU A 40 18.93 7.52 9.90
N VAL A 41 18.38 6.31 9.97
CA VAL A 41 17.16 6.02 10.74
C VAL A 41 17.40 6.33 12.22
N LEU A 42 16.47 7.07 12.83
CA LEU A 42 16.56 7.62 14.20
C LEU A 42 17.56 8.76 14.43
N SER A 43 18.21 9.27 13.38
CA SER A 43 18.88 10.57 13.49
C SER A 43 17.86 11.69 13.75
N GLU A 44 18.30 12.82 14.29
CA GLU A 44 17.44 13.99 14.53
C GLU A 44 16.70 14.43 13.26
N ALA A 45 17.42 14.48 12.13
CA ALA A 45 16.83 14.82 10.83
C ALA A 45 15.78 13.79 10.37
N TRP A 46 15.99 12.50 10.65
CA TRP A 46 15.02 11.44 10.35
C TRP A 46 13.78 11.55 11.23
N ILE A 47 13.94 11.83 12.52
CA ILE A 47 12.83 12.04 13.47
C ILE A 47 11.96 13.22 13.02
N ASP A 48 12.57 14.31 12.57
CA ASP A 48 11.82 15.44 12.04
C ASP A 48 11.16 15.14 10.69
N MET A 49 11.83 14.36 9.83
CA MET A 49 11.22 13.87 8.59
C MET A 49 10.01 12.97 8.88
N ALA A 50 10.05 12.12 9.89
CA ALA A 50 8.96 11.21 10.25
C ALA A 50 7.65 11.96 10.55
N LYS A 51 7.73 13.07 11.30
CA LYS A 51 6.59 13.96 11.59
C LYS A 51 5.97 14.53 10.30
N GLN A 52 6.81 14.91 9.34
CA GLN A 52 6.37 15.44 8.05
C GLN A 52 5.75 14.35 7.18
N VAL A 53 6.35 13.16 7.16
CA VAL A 53 5.87 11.98 6.43
C VAL A 53 4.49 11.54 6.92
N GLU A 54 4.23 11.54 8.24
CA GLU A 54 2.89 11.28 8.78
C GLU A 54 1.86 12.23 8.15
N ARG A 55 2.14 13.54 8.20
CA ARG A 55 1.24 14.54 7.63
C ARG A 55 1.03 14.38 6.13
N ILE A 56 2.09 14.04 5.38
CA ILE A 56 1.98 13.73 3.94
C ILE A 56 1.05 12.53 3.74
N GLY A 57 1.26 11.44 4.49
CA GLY A 57 0.42 10.24 4.41
C GLY A 57 -1.06 10.53 4.69
N GLU A 58 -1.36 11.28 5.74
CA GLU A 58 -2.72 11.70 6.09
C GLU A 58 -3.37 12.55 4.98
N ILE A 59 -2.62 13.48 4.37
CA ILE A 59 -3.12 14.28 3.24
C ILE A 59 -3.42 13.38 2.04
N THR A 60 -2.53 12.44 1.68
CA THR A 60 -2.80 11.52 0.56
C THR A 60 -4.06 10.68 0.79
N GLU A 61 -4.31 10.26 2.03
CA GLU A 61 -5.49 9.48 2.39
C GLU A 61 -6.77 10.33 2.36
N MET A 62 -6.68 11.60 2.77
CA MET A 62 -7.79 12.55 2.62
C MET A 62 -8.10 12.83 1.15
N GLU A 63 -7.09 13.16 0.34
CA GLU A 63 -7.24 13.44 -1.10
C GLU A 63 -7.85 12.25 -1.85
N ARG A 64 -7.47 11.02 -1.46
CA ARG A 64 -8.04 9.81 -2.05
C ARG A 64 -9.54 9.65 -1.84
N LYS A 65 -10.06 10.13 -0.70
CA LYS A 65 -11.49 10.05 -0.33
C LYS A 65 -12.34 11.12 -1.01
N LEU A 66 -11.71 12.11 -1.66
CA LEU A 66 -12.44 13.13 -2.40
C LEU A 66 -13.14 12.51 -3.62
N PRO A 67 -14.32 13.02 -4.02
CA PRO A 67 -15.03 12.54 -5.20
C PRO A 67 -14.17 12.67 -6.46
N LYS A 68 -13.90 11.55 -7.15
CA LYS A 68 -13.13 11.54 -8.40
C LYS A 68 -14.05 11.33 -9.60
N ALA A 69 -13.78 12.05 -10.68
CA ALA A 69 -14.31 11.66 -11.99
C ALA A 69 -13.67 10.33 -12.41
N LYS A 70 -14.46 9.44 -13.03
CA LYS A 70 -13.99 8.10 -13.42
C LYS A 70 -12.97 8.18 -14.56
N GLY A 71 -11.87 7.43 -14.46
CA GLY A 71 -10.88 7.27 -15.53
C GLY A 71 -9.84 8.39 -15.64
N VAL A 72 -9.65 9.16 -14.57
CA VAL A 72 -8.79 10.34 -14.54
C VAL A 72 -7.40 9.96 -14.03
N THR A 73 -6.35 10.50 -14.66
CA THR A 73 -4.93 10.24 -14.31
C THR A 73 -4.53 10.92 -12.99
N VAL A 74 -3.36 10.58 -12.41
CA VAL A 74 -2.84 11.29 -11.21
C VAL A 74 -2.69 12.80 -11.45
N TRP A 75 -2.37 13.16 -12.69
CA TRP A 75 -2.15 14.53 -13.13
C TRP A 75 -3.42 15.36 -13.21
N GLU A 76 -4.56 14.69 -13.33
CA GLU A 76 -5.88 15.29 -13.46
C GLU A 76 -6.73 15.10 -12.18
N CYS A 77 -6.32 14.22 -11.26
CA CYS A 77 -6.96 14.04 -9.95
C CYS A 77 -6.59 15.15 -8.95
N GLU A 78 -7.38 15.32 -7.88
CA GLU A 78 -7.08 16.26 -6.79
C GLU A 78 -6.04 15.72 -5.78
N GLU A 79 -5.17 14.79 -6.19
CA GLU A 79 -4.13 14.17 -5.35
C GLU A 79 -2.81 14.94 -5.46
N VAL A 80 -2.79 16.16 -4.93
CA VAL A 80 -1.65 17.09 -5.01
C VAL A 80 -0.43 16.53 -4.27
N ALA A 81 -0.62 15.87 -3.13
CA ALA A 81 0.50 15.29 -2.39
C ALA A 81 1.23 14.22 -3.19
N LEU A 82 0.48 13.29 -3.79
CA LEU A 82 1.06 12.24 -4.64
C LEU A 82 1.74 12.84 -5.87
N ARG A 83 1.13 13.85 -6.49
CA ARG A 83 1.73 14.53 -7.64
C ARG A 83 3.09 15.12 -7.30
N TYR A 84 3.21 15.83 -6.18
CA TYR A 84 4.50 16.38 -5.75
C TYR A 84 5.55 15.30 -5.45
N ILE A 85 5.16 14.15 -4.87
CA ILE A 85 6.07 13.01 -4.68
C ILE A 85 6.61 12.51 -6.03
N LEU A 86 5.75 12.41 -7.04
CA LEU A 86 6.14 11.95 -8.39
C LEU A 86 6.99 13.01 -9.12
N GLU A 87 6.56 14.27 -9.13
CA GLU A 87 7.28 15.39 -9.79
C GLU A 87 8.70 15.59 -9.24
N ASP A 88 8.85 15.54 -7.91
CA ASP A 88 10.15 15.75 -7.26
C ASP A 88 10.98 14.44 -7.18
N GLY A 89 10.54 13.36 -7.84
CA GLY A 89 11.27 12.10 -7.96
C GLY A 89 11.45 11.33 -6.64
N LYS A 90 10.54 11.52 -5.69
CA LYS A 90 10.67 11.03 -4.30
C LYS A 90 10.11 9.63 -4.09
N LEU A 91 9.39 9.06 -5.04
CA LEU A 91 8.72 7.75 -4.85
C LEU A 91 9.70 6.62 -4.49
N ASN A 92 10.79 6.45 -5.25
CA ASN A 92 11.80 5.43 -4.95
C ASN A 92 12.65 5.78 -3.72
N LEU A 93 12.76 7.06 -3.34
CA LEU A 93 13.36 7.46 -2.07
C LEU A 93 12.50 7.01 -0.90
N CYS A 94 11.17 7.20 -0.97
CA CYS A 94 10.22 6.72 0.02
C CYS A 94 10.35 5.20 0.24
N LEU A 95 10.46 4.42 -0.85
CA LEU A 95 10.70 2.98 -0.77
C LEU A 95 12.03 2.64 -0.08
N ARG A 96 13.14 3.31 -0.44
CA ARG A 96 14.45 3.08 0.19
C ARG A 96 14.44 3.41 1.69
N ASN A 97 13.85 4.53 2.08
CA ASN A 97 13.68 4.91 3.48
C ASN A 97 12.85 3.88 4.26
N LEU A 98 11.78 3.35 3.64
CA LEU A 98 10.95 2.31 4.24
C LEU A 98 11.71 0.99 4.44
N ILE A 99 12.55 0.61 3.47
CA ILE A 99 13.43 -0.56 3.58
C ILE A 99 14.44 -0.37 4.72
N ALA A 100 15.10 0.79 4.79
CA ALA A 100 16.06 1.10 5.86
C ALA A 100 15.40 1.03 7.25
N TYR A 101 14.20 1.63 7.39
CA TYR A 101 13.40 1.54 8.61
C TYR A 101 13.08 0.10 9.02
N ASN A 102 12.60 -0.72 8.08
CA ASN A 102 12.24 -2.11 8.35
C ASN A 102 13.47 -2.98 8.69
N ASN A 103 14.61 -2.72 8.07
CA ASN A 103 15.87 -3.38 8.41
C ASN A 103 16.30 -3.06 9.84
N LEU A 104 16.19 -1.78 10.24
CA LEU A 104 16.44 -1.39 11.63
C LEU A 104 15.48 -2.09 12.59
N LEU A 105 14.17 -2.08 12.32
CA LEU A 105 13.17 -2.74 13.16
C LEU A 105 13.51 -4.22 13.42
N ARG A 106 13.93 -4.92 12.37
CA ARG A 106 14.32 -6.34 12.45
C ARG A 106 15.61 -6.54 13.23
N ALA A 107 16.58 -5.63 13.10
CA ALA A 107 17.84 -5.68 13.82
C ALA A 107 17.67 -5.36 15.32
N VAL A 108 16.82 -4.39 15.65
CA VAL A 108 16.51 -3.99 17.03
C VAL A 108 15.73 -5.08 17.76
N GLY A 109 14.81 -5.78 17.06
CA GLY A 109 14.08 -6.91 17.61
C GLY A 109 13.35 -6.56 18.92
N SER A 110 13.68 -7.24 20.02
CA SER A 110 13.10 -6.98 21.36
C SER A 110 13.72 -5.79 22.10
N ARG A 111 14.77 -5.15 21.57
CA ARG A 111 15.44 -3.99 22.20
C ARG A 111 14.69 -2.67 22.02
N THR A 112 13.50 -2.69 21.44
CA THR A 112 12.60 -1.52 21.38
C THR A 112 12.30 -0.94 22.76
N GLN A 113 12.44 -1.73 23.83
CA GLN A 113 12.30 -1.28 25.22
C GLN A 113 13.40 -0.30 25.67
N GLU A 114 14.53 -0.24 24.96
CA GLU A 114 15.65 0.68 25.26
C GLU A 114 15.52 2.01 24.52
N MET A 115 14.50 2.18 23.68
CA MET A 115 14.31 3.36 22.84
C MET A 115 13.57 4.46 23.60
N SER A 116 13.91 5.72 23.31
CA SER A 116 13.21 6.86 23.92
C SER A 116 11.75 6.93 23.41
N PRO A 117 10.82 7.50 24.21
CA PRO A 117 9.44 7.71 23.77
C PRO A 117 9.34 8.51 22.47
N GLU A 118 10.22 9.48 22.26
CA GLU A 118 10.29 10.29 21.04
C GLU A 118 10.67 9.43 19.82
N MET A 119 11.65 8.53 19.95
CA MET A 119 12.02 7.61 18.87
C MET A 119 10.87 6.68 18.52
N LEU A 120 10.21 6.09 19.53
CA LEU A 120 9.06 5.20 19.31
C LEU A 120 7.91 5.93 18.61
N GLN A 121 7.64 7.19 19.01
CA GLN A 121 6.65 8.02 18.35
C GLN A 121 7.05 8.29 16.89
N ALA A 122 8.28 8.71 16.64
CA ALA A 122 8.76 8.98 15.27
C ALA A 122 8.67 7.74 14.37
N MET A 123 8.98 6.55 14.91
CA MET A 123 8.82 5.28 14.19
C MET A 123 7.37 5.02 13.79
N HIS A 124 6.43 5.21 14.71
CA HIS A 124 5.01 5.07 14.43
C HIS A 124 4.54 6.06 13.36
N GLN A 125 4.91 7.33 13.50
CA GLN A 125 4.59 8.41 12.55
C GLN A 125 5.13 8.10 11.15
N PHE A 126 6.38 7.65 11.08
CA PHE A 126 7.02 7.27 9.83
C PHE A 126 6.33 6.07 9.18
N GLU A 127 6.10 4.98 9.92
CA GLU A 127 5.52 3.75 9.37
C GLU A 127 4.11 4.01 8.84
N LYS A 128 3.28 4.72 9.61
CA LYS A 128 1.92 5.12 9.23
C LYS A 128 1.94 6.03 8.01
N GLY A 129 2.70 7.12 8.06
CA GLY A 129 2.75 8.11 6.98
C GLY A 129 3.26 7.53 5.66
N MET A 130 4.35 6.77 5.72
CA MET A 130 4.95 6.14 4.56
C MET A 130 4.05 5.04 4.00
N GLY A 131 3.41 4.26 4.89
CA GLY A 131 2.44 3.24 4.53
C GLY A 131 1.27 3.80 3.73
N LEU A 132 0.66 4.89 4.22
CA LEU A 132 -0.45 5.58 3.54
C LEU A 132 -0.01 6.17 2.19
N ALA A 133 1.10 6.92 2.17
CA ALA A 133 1.57 7.58 0.97
C ALA A 133 1.87 6.58 -0.17
N LEU A 134 2.60 5.49 0.14
CA LEU A 134 2.98 4.49 -0.85
C LEU A 134 1.80 3.61 -1.29
N LYS A 135 0.92 3.22 -0.36
CA LYS A 135 -0.33 2.51 -0.67
C LYS A 135 -1.17 3.28 -1.67
N ASN A 136 -1.30 4.60 -1.47
CA ASN A 136 -2.11 5.44 -2.33
C ASN A 136 -1.40 5.75 -3.67
N ALA A 137 -0.07 5.90 -3.66
CA ALA A 137 0.72 6.07 -4.88
C ALA A 137 0.54 4.90 -5.85
N TRP A 138 0.72 3.65 -5.39
CA TRP A 138 0.71 2.48 -6.26
C TRP A 138 -0.68 2.02 -6.72
N LEU A 139 -1.74 2.73 -6.37
CA LEU A 139 -3.03 2.59 -7.04
C LEU A 139 -3.04 3.20 -8.45
N HIS A 140 -2.00 3.95 -8.80
CA HIS A 140 -1.88 4.66 -10.07
C HIS A 140 -0.81 4.04 -10.97
N ALA A 141 -1.14 3.87 -12.26
CA ALA A 141 -0.25 3.26 -13.24
C ALA A 141 1.08 4.03 -13.38
N GLU A 142 1.03 5.36 -13.36
CA GLU A 142 2.18 6.23 -13.51
C GLU A 142 3.20 6.01 -12.39
N ALA A 143 2.73 5.87 -11.15
CA ALA A 143 3.58 5.59 -10.01
C ALA A 143 4.21 4.20 -10.12
N VAL A 144 3.42 3.18 -10.50
CA VAL A 144 3.92 1.80 -10.72
C VAL A 144 4.97 1.78 -11.82
N HIS A 145 4.77 2.51 -12.91
CA HIS A 145 5.70 2.53 -14.04
C HIS A 145 7.10 3.06 -13.71
N ILE A 146 7.19 4.08 -12.85
CA ILE A 146 8.47 4.69 -12.44
C ILE A 146 9.08 4.05 -11.19
N THR A 147 8.36 3.14 -10.54
CA THR A 147 8.84 2.43 -9.35
C THR A 147 9.90 1.39 -9.73
N ASP A 148 10.92 1.26 -8.89
CA ASP A 148 11.83 0.11 -8.90
C ASP A 148 11.05 -1.14 -8.43
N LEU A 149 10.40 -1.82 -9.37
CA LEU A 149 9.58 -3.02 -9.09
C LEU A 149 10.41 -4.16 -8.45
N PRO A 150 11.63 -4.49 -8.91
CA PRO A 150 12.47 -5.46 -8.22
C PRO A 150 12.66 -5.14 -6.73
N GLN A 151 12.99 -3.89 -6.40
CA GLN A 151 13.20 -3.49 -5.01
C GLN A 151 11.89 -3.54 -4.19
N LEU A 152 10.76 -3.15 -4.78
CA LEU A 152 9.45 -3.22 -4.12
C LEU A 152 9.04 -4.67 -3.85
N VAL A 153 9.17 -5.55 -4.84
CA VAL A 153 8.80 -6.97 -4.70
C VAL A 153 9.72 -7.67 -3.70
N GLU A 154 11.01 -7.36 -3.67
CA GLU A 154 11.93 -7.86 -2.63
C GLU A 154 11.52 -7.38 -1.24
N TYR A 155 11.13 -6.11 -1.10
CA TYR A 155 10.65 -5.58 0.17
C TYR A 155 9.40 -6.32 0.66
N VAL A 156 8.39 -6.46 -0.22
CA VAL A 156 7.15 -7.20 0.06
C VAL A 156 7.44 -8.64 0.44
N HIS A 157 8.29 -9.34 -0.32
CA HIS A 157 8.74 -10.70 -0.02
C HIS A 157 9.30 -10.78 1.39
N SER A 158 10.20 -9.86 1.75
CA SER A 158 10.86 -9.86 3.05
C SER A 158 9.85 -9.71 4.19
N VAL A 159 8.84 -8.83 4.04
CA VAL A 159 7.80 -8.56 5.04
C VAL A 159 6.87 -9.75 5.19
N LEU A 160 6.34 -10.27 4.10
CA LEU A 160 5.45 -11.44 4.13
C LEU A 160 6.17 -12.68 4.70
N ARG A 161 7.42 -12.92 4.28
CA ARG A 161 8.23 -14.02 4.81
C ARG A 161 8.44 -13.88 6.31
N PHE A 162 8.78 -12.69 6.79
CA PHE A 162 8.95 -12.44 8.21
C PHE A 162 7.64 -12.66 8.99
N ALA A 163 6.50 -12.20 8.46
CA ALA A 163 5.19 -12.37 9.09
C ALA A 163 4.76 -13.84 9.16
N VAL A 164 5.03 -14.63 8.11
CA VAL A 164 4.76 -16.07 8.09
C VAL A 164 5.65 -16.82 9.09
N GLN A 165 6.92 -16.41 9.22
CA GLN A 165 7.85 -16.98 10.21
C GLN A 165 7.52 -16.58 11.65
N ASN A 166 6.77 -15.49 11.86
CA ASN A 166 6.41 -14.96 13.17
C ASN A 166 4.88 -14.79 13.31
N PRO A 167 4.11 -15.89 13.48
CA PRO A 167 2.64 -15.84 13.45
C PRO A 167 1.94 -14.99 14.52
N ASN A 168 2.68 -14.48 15.50
CA ASN A 168 2.15 -13.59 16.53
C ASN A 168 2.52 -12.11 16.32
N ILE A 169 3.12 -11.75 15.18
CA ILE A 169 3.64 -10.39 14.95
C ILE A 169 2.53 -9.33 14.98
N LEU A 170 1.39 -9.60 14.34
CA LEU A 170 0.27 -8.65 14.30
C LEU A 170 -0.40 -8.45 15.66
N ARG A 171 -0.35 -9.44 16.55
CA ARG A 171 -0.89 -9.31 17.91
C ARG A 171 -0.09 -8.33 18.79
N LYS A 172 1.12 -7.97 18.36
CA LYS A 172 2.04 -7.10 19.10
C LYS A 172 2.11 -5.68 18.52
N LYS A 173 1.36 -5.40 17.44
CA LYS A 173 1.40 -4.15 16.70
C LYS A 173 -0.01 -3.59 16.52
N GLU A 174 -0.08 -2.31 16.25
CA GLU A 174 -1.28 -1.72 15.66
C GLU A 174 -1.41 -2.22 14.21
N VAL A 175 -2.43 -3.04 13.97
CA VAL A 175 -2.55 -3.81 12.73
C VAL A 175 -2.77 -2.91 11.51
N GLU A 176 -3.52 -1.82 11.66
CA GLU A 176 -3.95 -0.96 10.54
C GLU A 176 -2.78 -0.33 9.79
N PHE A 177 -1.73 0.08 10.49
CA PHE A 177 -0.64 0.89 9.93
C PHE A 177 0.70 0.16 9.83
N CYS A 178 0.76 -1.10 10.27
CA CYS A 178 1.99 -1.87 10.18
C CYS A 178 2.31 -2.30 8.74
N GLN A 179 3.60 -2.56 8.48
CA GLN A 179 4.04 -2.98 7.15
C GLN A 179 3.49 -4.36 6.76
N GLU A 180 3.28 -5.26 7.72
CA GLU A 180 2.69 -6.59 7.46
C GLU A 180 1.28 -6.50 6.85
N THR A 181 0.54 -5.43 7.15
CA THR A 181 -0.74 -5.10 6.51
C THR A 181 -0.55 -4.28 5.23
N SER A 182 0.33 -3.27 5.28
CA SER A 182 0.51 -2.31 4.17
C SER A 182 0.98 -2.98 2.87
N VAL A 183 1.86 -3.99 2.97
CA VAL A 183 2.38 -4.70 1.78
C VAL A 183 1.30 -5.43 0.98
N ILE A 184 0.17 -5.78 1.59
CA ILE A 184 -0.98 -6.36 0.88
C ILE A 184 -1.58 -5.33 -0.07
N TYR A 185 -1.70 -4.06 0.37
CA TYR A 185 -2.18 -3.01 -0.52
C TYR A 185 -1.17 -2.63 -1.59
N TYR A 186 0.13 -2.76 -1.33
CA TYR A 186 1.15 -2.53 -2.36
C TYR A 186 1.02 -3.56 -3.48
N LEU A 187 0.87 -4.85 -3.11
CA LEU A 187 0.58 -5.92 -4.05
C LEU A 187 -0.72 -5.70 -4.82
N PHE A 188 -1.78 -5.30 -4.12
CA PHE A 188 -3.06 -4.99 -4.75
C PHE A 188 -2.95 -3.84 -5.76
N GLY A 189 -2.26 -2.76 -5.39
CA GLY A 189 -2.01 -1.62 -6.28
C GLY A 189 -1.28 -2.03 -7.55
N MET A 190 -0.16 -2.76 -7.41
CA MET A 190 0.60 -3.26 -8.56
C MET A 190 -0.22 -4.21 -9.44
N THR A 191 -0.92 -5.18 -8.84
CA THR A 191 -1.69 -6.18 -9.60
C THR A 191 -2.91 -5.58 -10.31
N LYS A 192 -3.48 -4.49 -9.78
CA LYS A 192 -4.50 -3.71 -10.49
C LYS A 192 -4.01 -3.07 -11.78
N GLN A 193 -2.71 -2.84 -11.91
CA GLN A 193 -2.10 -2.26 -13.10
C GLN A 193 -1.55 -3.32 -14.07
N LEU A 194 -1.80 -4.61 -13.84
CA LEU A 194 -1.34 -5.67 -14.75
C LEU A 194 -1.92 -5.55 -16.16
N GLU A 195 -3.14 -5.01 -16.32
CA GLU A 195 -3.71 -4.78 -17.65
C GLU A 195 -3.07 -3.58 -18.36
N SER A 196 -2.56 -2.60 -17.60
CA SER A 196 -1.98 -1.36 -18.12
C SER A 196 -0.45 -1.40 -18.24
N MET A 197 0.18 -2.43 -17.67
CA MET A 197 1.61 -2.66 -17.68
C MET A 197 1.93 -4.02 -18.30
N ASP A 198 3.07 -4.16 -18.96
CA ASP A 198 3.55 -5.45 -19.44
C ASP A 198 3.75 -6.44 -18.27
N GLU A 199 3.01 -7.56 -18.27
CA GLU A 199 3.11 -8.64 -17.29
C GLU A 199 4.58 -9.11 -17.10
N SER A 200 5.39 -9.06 -18.17
CA SER A 200 6.79 -9.47 -18.16
C SER A 200 7.65 -8.69 -17.16
N ARG A 201 7.21 -7.49 -16.74
CA ARG A 201 7.92 -6.65 -15.77
C ARG A 201 7.70 -7.07 -14.33
N LEU A 202 6.53 -7.63 -14.02
CA LEU A 202 6.11 -7.91 -12.63
C LEU A 202 6.01 -9.41 -12.35
N ILE A 203 5.44 -10.19 -13.25
CA ILE A 203 5.14 -11.59 -13.02
C ILE A 203 6.39 -12.44 -12.72
N PRO A 204 7.51 -12.30 -13.45
CA PRO A 204 8.73 -13.05 -13.11
C PRO A 204 9.21 -12.77 -11.68
N LEU A 205 9.08 -11.52 -11.21
CA LEU A 205 9.46 -11.15 -9.84
C LEU A 205 8.54 -11.79 -8.80
N LEU A 206 7.22 -11.83 -9.06
CA LEU A 206 6.25 -12.46 -8.15
C LEU A 206 6.49 -13.97 -8.03
N VAL A 207 6.85 -14.62 -9.14
CA VAL A 207 7.20 -16.05 -9.19
C VAL A 207 8.50 -16.31 -8.45
N GLU A 208 9.58 -15.61 -8.80
CA GLU A 208 10.90 -15.78 -8.19
C GLU A 208 10.81 -15.64 -6.66
N LYS A 209 10.08 -14.64 -6.19
CA LYS A 209 9.90 -14.35 -4.76
C LYS A 209 8.76 -15.12 -4.10
N ARG A 210 8.11 -16.04 -4.81
CA ARG A 210 7.02 -16.90 -4.31
C ARG A 210 5.93 -16.10 -3.59
N ILE A 211 5.58 -14.93 -4.14
CA ILE A 211 4.66 -13.98 -3.50
C ILE A 211 3.28 -14.60 -3.33
N PHE A 212 2.80 -15.33 -4.34
CA PHE A 212 1.50 -15.98 -4.32
C PHE A 212 1.37 -16.95 -3.13
N GLN A 213 2.38 -17.82 -2.94
CA GLN A 213 2.41 -18.80 -1.86
C GLN A 213 2.56 -18.13 -0.49
N LEU A 214 3.40 -17.09 -0.39
CA LEU A 214 3.59 -16.33 0.84
C LEU A 214 2.31 -15.60 1.26
N LEU A 215 1.58 -14.99 0.31
CA LEU A 215 0.33 -14.29 0.58
C LEU A 215 -0.75 -15.26 1.07
N ILE A 216 -0.88 -16.44 0.46
CA ILE A 216 -1.79 -17.50 0.93
C ILE A 216 -1.46 -17.89 2.37
N LYS A 217 -0.20 -18.20 2.67
CA LYS A 217 0.24 -18.58 4.02
C LYS A 217 -0.02 -17.46 5.03
N HIS A 218 0.25 -16.22 4.65
CA HIS A 218 -0.02 -15.06 5.48
C HIS A 218 -1.52 -14.94 5.81
N LEU A 219 -2.40 -15.07 4.81
CA LEU A 219 -3.85 -15.03 5.02
C LEU A 219 -4.35 -16.16 5.93
N LEU A 220 -3.89 -17.40 5.73
CA LEU A 220 -4.28 -18.52 6.59
C LEU A 220 -3.89 -18.30 8.05
N LEU A 221 -2.71 -17.71 8.29
CA LEU A 221 -2.22 -17.46 9.63
C LEU A 221 -2.85 -16.21 10.29
N GLN A 222 -3.11 -15.16 9.51
CA GLN A 222 -3.34 -13.81 10.05
C GLN A 222 -4.70 -13.19 9.70
N SER A 223 -5.49 -13.75 8.77
CA SER A 223 -6.73 -13.11 8.28
C SER A 223 -7.73 -12.74 9.37
N HIS A 224 -7.76 -13.46 10.49
CA HIS A 224 -8.62 -13.17 11.65
C HIS A 224 -8.26 -11.87 12.40
N LEU A 225 -7.05 -11.33 12.20
CA LEU A 225 -6.58 -10.08 12.78
C LEU A 225 -6.64 -8.90 11.81
N LEU A 226 -6.77 -9.19 10.50
CA LEU A 226 -6.77 -8.18 9.46
C LEU A 226 -8.16 -7.54 9.32
N GLN A 227 -8.16 -6.26 8.93
CA GLN A 227 -9.40 -5.59 8.53
C GLN A 227 -9.97 -6.22 7.25
N GLU A 228 -11.28 -6.15 7.09
CA GLU A 228 -12.00 -6.81 6.00
C GLU A 228 -11.52 -6.34 4.62
N ASP A 229 -11.27 -5.04 4.45
CA ASP A 229 -10.80 -4.46 3.20
C ASP A 229 -9.37 -4.90 2.84
N VAL A 230 -8.51 -5.14 3.84
CA VAL A 230 -7.19 -5.76 3.65
C VAL A 230 -7.34 -7.18 3.12
N VAL A 231 -8.23 -7.98 3.72
CA VAL A 231 -8.50 -9.35 3.27
C VAL A 231 -9.02 -9.35 1.83
N LEU A 232 -9.94 -8.45 1.50
CA LEU A 232 -10.44 -8.29 0.13
C LEU A 232 -9.33 -7.89 -0.85
N ALA A 233 -8.44 -6.96 -0.48
CA ALA A 233 -7.29 -6.58 -1.31
C ALA A 233 -6.33 -7.75 -1.56
N ALA A 234 -6.11 -8.61 -0.56
CA ALA A 234 -5.32 -9.81 -0.72
C ALA A 234 -5.99 -10.83 -1.66
N LEU A 235 -7.30 -11.04 -1.53
CA LEU A 235 -8.06 -11.94 -2.40
C LEU A 235 -8.09 -11.44 -3.85
N ASP A 236 -8.21 -10.13 -4.05
CA ASP A 236 -8.08 -9.53 -5.39
C ASP A 236 -6.69 -9.75 -5.98
N THR A 237 -5.65 -9.59 -5.17
CA THR A 237 -4.27 -9.82 -5.61
C THR A 237 -4.12 -11.26 -6.09
N LEU A 238 -4.58 -12.24 -5.30
CA LEU A 238 -4.54 -13.65 -5.68
C LEU A 238 -5.37 -13.92 -6.95
N SER A 239 -6.57 -13.34 -7.04
CA SER A 239 -7.43 -13.46 -8.22
C SER A 239 -6.79 -12.87 -9.47
N SER A 240 -6.16 -11.70 -9.35
CA SER A 240 -5.48 -11.02 -10.47
C SER A 240 -4.30 -11.85 -10.96
N ILE A 241 -3.50 -12.43 -10.05
CA ILE A 241 -2.39 -13.33 -10.41
C ILE A 241 -2.94 -14.57 -11.14
N CYS A 242 -4.00 -15.22 -10.62
CA CYS A 242 -4.64 -16.35 -11.29
C CYS A 242 -5.22 -16.01 -12.67
N GLY A 243 -5.58 -14.74 -12.89
CA GLY A 243 -6.10 -14.24 -14.16
C GLY A 243 -5.05 -14.04 -15.25
N THR A 244 -3.76 -13.94 -14.89
CA THR A 244 -2.67 -13.68 -15.85
C THR A 244 -2.44 -14.83 -16.82
N GLU A 245 -1.95 -14.52 -18.02
CA GLU A 245 -1.63 -15.52 -19.04
C GLU A 245 -0.54 -16.48 -18.54
N HIS A 246 0.42 -15.95 -17.79
CA HIS A 246 1.50 -16.73 -17.22
C HIS A 246 1.01 -17.79 -16.22
N PHE A 247 0.12 -17.42 -15.29
CA PHE A 247 -0.44 -18.38 -14.33
C PHE A 247 -1.30 -19.45 -15.02
N GLN A 248 -2.08 -19.06 -16.03
CA GLN A 248 -2.90 -20.00 -16.79
C GLN A 248 -2.05 -21.02 -17.55
N SER A 249 -0.88 -20.61 -18.02
CA SER A 249 0.04 -21.45 -18.79
C SER A 249 0.95 -22.32 -17.91
N HIS A 250 1.39 -21.79 -16.75
CA HIS A 250 2.38 -22.44 -15.87
C HIS A 250 1.94 -22.44 -14.39
N PRO A 251 0.76 -23.01 -14.04
CA PRO A 251 0.25 -22.98 -12.67
C PRO A 251 1.16 -23.71 -11.65
N GLU A 252 1.97 -24.66 -12.10
CA GLU A 252 2.95 -25.40 -11.30
C GLU A 252 4.05 -24.53 -10.70
N GLU A 253 4.38 -23.39 -11.32
CA GLU A 253 5.36 -22.44 -10.76
C GLU A 253 4.83 -21.73 -9.51
N TYR A 254 3.51 -21.68 -9.37
CA TYR A 254 2.81 -21.11 -8.22
C TYR A 254 2.35 -22.18 -7.22
N LEU A 255 2.06 -23.39 -7.70
CA LEU A 255 1.50 -24.50 -6.95
C LEU A 255 2.39 -25.73 -7.10
N ASP A 256 3.63 -25.61 -6.66
CA ASP A 256 4.69 -26.63 -6.80
C ASP A 256 4.55 -27.84 -5.85
N SER A 257 3.48 -27.91 -5.03
CA SER A 257 3.25 -28.99 -4.07
C SER A 257 1.78 -29.15 -3.68
N ASP A 258 1.41 -30.35 -3.21
CA ASP A 258 0.09 -30.65 -2.66
C ASP A 258 -0.27 -29.76 -1.46
N ASP A 259 0.73 -29.35 -0.68
CA ASP A 259 0.56 -28.42 0.44
C ASP A 259 0.04 -27.06 -0.04
N HIS A 260 0.50 -26.57 -1.20
CA HIS A 260 0.02 -25.31 -1.76
C HIS A 260 -1.40 -25.43 -2.33
N ALA A 261 -1.73 -26.57 -2.94
CA ALA A 261 -3.11 -26.85 -3.35
C ALA A 261 -4.05 -26.94 -2.14
N SER A 262 -3.65 -27.65 -1.08
CA SER A 262 -4.38 -27.73 0.19
C SER A 262 -4.57 -26.37 0.84
N ALA A 263 -3.55 -25.50 0.79
CA ALA A 263 -3.66 -24.14 1.31
C ALA A 263 -4.71 -23.30 0.57
N LEU A 264 -4.82 -23.43 -0.76
CA LEU A 264 -5.88 -22.79 -1.55
C LEU A 264 -7.28 -23.26 -1.14
N TRP A 265 -7.46 -24.55 -0.86
CA TRP A 265 -8.71 -25.08 -0.31
C TRP A 265 -9.05 -24.48 1.05
N GLN A 266 -8.07 -24.35 1.93
CA GLN A 266 -8.27 -23.74 3.24
C GLN A 266 -8.67 -22.25 3.11
N ILE A 267 -8.08 -21.51 2.16
CA ILE A 267 -8.51 -20.12 1.86
C ILE A 267 -9.97 -20.10 1.41
N ARG A 268 -10.38 -21.05 0.57
CA ARG A 268 -11.78 -21.17 0.12
C ARG A 268 -12.73 -21.28 1.31
N ASP A 269 -12.44 -22.22 2.20
CA ASP A 269 -13.35 -22.59 3.28
C ASP A 269 -13.34 -21.57 4.43
N ALA A 270 -12.16 -21.11 4.82
CA ALA A 270 -11.99 -20.20 5.96
C ALA A 270 -12.31 -18.73 5.62
N ILE A 271 -12.10 -18.32 4.38
CA ILE A 271 -12.14 -16.90 3.98
C ILE A 271 -13.17 -16.65 2.87
N LEU A 272 -12.98 -17.23 1.67
CA LEU A 272 -13.82 -16.89 0.51
C LEU A 272 -15.29 -17.26 0.69
N SER A 273 -15.58 -18.34 1.43
CA SER A 273 -16.95 -18.82 1.70
C SER A 273 -17.91 -17.73 2.22
N LYS A 274 -17.36 -16.74 2.94
CA LYS A 274 -18.08 -15.59 3.50
C LYS A 274 -18.52 -14.59 2.42
N TYR A 275 -17.75 -14.45 1.34
CA TYR A 275 -17.96 -13.43 0.31
C TYR A 275 -18.69 -13.98 -0.91
N VAL A 276 -18.47 -15.25 -1.26
CA VAL A 276 -18.99 -15.86 -2.49
C VAL A 276 -20.50 -16.12 -2.49
N GLN A 277 -21.23 -15.72 -1.45
CA GLN A 277 -22.69 -15.69 -1.51
C GLN A 277 -23.18 -14.53 -2.38
N ASP A 278 -22.44 -13.42 -2.37
CA ASP A 278 -22.68 -12.27 -3.23
C ASP A 278 -22.24 -12.56 -4.68
N VAL A 279 -23.05 -12.12 -5.65
CA VAL A 279 -22.79 -12.31 -7.08
C VAL A 279 -21.60 -11.45 -7.54
N ASP A 280 -21.48 -10.24 -7.03
CA ASP A 280 -20.41 -9.31 -7.42
C ASP A 280 -19.05 -9.80 -6.93
N TYR A 281 -18.96 -10.27 -5.68
CA TYR A 281 -17.74 -10.88 -5.17
C TYR A 281 -17.40 -12.20 -5.88
N ARG A 282 -18.39 -13.02 -6.24
CA ARG A 282 -18.15 -14.23 -7.06
C ARG A 282 -17.55 -13.90 -8.42
N ARG A 283 -18.05 -12.86 -9.09
CA ARG A 283 -17.51 -12.41 -10.38
C ARG A 283 -16.09 -11.88 -10.22
N ARG A 284 -15.86 -11.07 -9.18
CA ARG A 284 -14.55 -10.47 -8.86
C ARG A 284 -13.46 -11.51 -8.60
N PHE A 285 -13.78 -12.58 -7.85
CA PHE A 285 -12.83 -13.64 -7.50
C PHE A 285 -12.87 -14.85 -8.43
N ARG A 286 -13.49 -14.71 -9.60
CA ARG A 286 -13.73 -15.84 -10.51
C ARG A 286 -12.45 -16.59 -10.90
N PRO A 287 -11.35 -15.93 -11.32
CA PRO A 287 -10.09 -16.63 -11.64
C PRO A 287 -9.56 -17.50 -10.49
N LEU A 288 -9.58 -16.98 -9.26
CA LEU A 288 -9.14 -17.72 -8.07
C LEU A 288 -10.06 -18.91 -7.78
N LEU A 289 -11.38 -18.72 -7.87
CA LEU A 289 -12.37 -19.78 -7.63
C LEU A 289 -12.27 -20.91 -8.65
N ASP A 290 -12.08 -20.57 -9.93
CA ASP A 290 -11.90 -21.55 -11.00
C ASP A 290 -10.63 -22.36 -10.76
N ARG A 291 -9.54 -21.71 -10.32
CA ARG A 291 -8.32 -22.45 -9.99
C ARG A 291 -8.50 -23.40 -8.81
N ILE A 292 -9.17 -22.96 -7.74
CA ILE A 292 -9.45 -23.81 -6.57
C ILE A 292 -10.26 -25.04 -6.99
N GLN A 293 -11.23 -24.89 -7.90
CA GLN A 293 -12.01 -26.04 -8.39
C GLN A 293 -11.16 -27.06 -9.16
N LEU A 294 -10.18 -26.60 -9.92
CA LEU A 294 -9.27 -27.46 -10.68
C LEU A 294 -8.31 -28.24 -9.79
N THR A 295 -7.89 -27.68 -8.65
CA THR A 295 -7.03 -28.39 -7.67
C THR A 295 -7.78 -29.49 -6.88
N ARG A 296 -9.01 -29.85 -7.27
CA ARG A 296 -9.82 -30.92 -6.65
C ARG A 296 -9.66 -32.26 -7.37
N GLN A 297 -9.27 -32.19 -8.64
CA GLN A 297 -9.16 -33.32 -9.56
C GLN A 297 -7.71 -33.81 -9.55
#